data_AF-A0A3B8NIV8-F1
#
_entry.id   AF-A0A3B8NIV8-F1
#
_cell.length_a   1.000
_cell.length_b   1.000
_cell.length_c   1.000
_cell.angle_alpha   90.00
_cell.angle_beta   90.00
_cell.angle_gamma   90.00
#
_symmetry.space_group_name_H-M   'P 1'
#
loop_
_entity.id
_entity.type
_entity.pdbx_description
1 polymer ?
#
loop_
_entity_poly.entity_id
_entity_poly.type
_entity_poly.pdbx_seq_one_letter_code
_entity_poly.pdbx_strand_id
1 'polypeptide(L)' 'MLIDLRSDTVTRPDNGMLQAMHDAEVGDDVFGDDPTVIDLESESAEMFGKEAALFLPSGTQSNLAALLT' A
#
# COMPACT_ATOMS: atom_id res chain seq x y z
N MET A 1 -15.14 -18.32 -17.77
CA MET A 1 -14.71 -16.98 -17.29
C MET A 1 -15.86 -16.43 -16.47
N LEU A 2 -15.63 -16.09 -15.20
CA LEU A 2 -16.64 -15.48 -14.34
C LEU A 2 -16.56 -13.96 -14.55
N ILE A 3 -17.66 -13.32 -14.95
CA ILE A 3 -17.74 -11.85 -15.02
C ILE A 3 -18.31 -11.37 -13.70
N ASP A 4 -17.50 -10.67 -12.90
CA ASP A 4 -17.88 -10.15 -11.59
C ASP A 4 -17.94 -8.61 -11.64
N LEU A 5 -19.13 -8.05 -11.46
CA LEU A 5 -19.40 -6.60 -11.55
C LEU A 5 -19.81 -5.99 -10.20
N ARG A 6 -19.56 -6.69 -9.08
CA ARG A 6 -19.98 -6.23 -7.75
C ARG A 6 -19.21 -4.98 -7.29
N SER A 7 -17.90 -4.94 -7.54
CA SER A 7 -16.98 -3.84 -7.19
C SER A 7 -15.63 -4.08 -7.86
N ASP A 8 -14.82 -3.03 -8.01
CA ASP A 8 -13.40 -3.06 -8.36
C ASP A 8 -12.49 -3.74 -7.30
N THR A 9 -12.94 -3.82 -6.05
CA THR A 9 -12.22 -4.53 -4.96
C THR A 9 -12.08 -6.03 -5.19
N VAL A 10 -12.77 -6.61 -6.18
CA VAL A 10 -12.65 -8.02 -6.56
C VAL A 10 -11.43 -8.33 -7.44
N THR A 11 -10.63 -7.30 -7.76
CA THR A 11 -9.38 -7.42 -8.51
C THR A 11 -8.43 -8.43 -7.86
N ARG A 12 -7.59 -9.06 -8.69
CA ARG A 12 -6.55 -10.00 -8.27
C ARG A 12 -5.20 -9.48 -8.77
N PRO A 13 -4.12 -9.70 -8.01
CA PRO A 13 -2.78 -9.35 -8.49
C PRO A 13 -2.48 -10.12 -9.77
N ASP A 14 -1.88 -9.45 -10.74
CA ASP A 14 -1.36 -10.09 -11.95
C ASP A 14 0.01 -10.73 -11.67
N ASN A 15 0.59 -11.39 -12.68
CA ASN A 15 1.88 -12.06 -12.53
C ASN A 15 3.03 -11.07 -12.23
N GLY A 16 2.95 -9.83 -12.74
CA GLY A 16 3.98 -8.82 -12.51
C GLY A 16 3.98 -8.34 -11.05
N MET A 17 2.80 -8.05 -10.53
CA MET A 17 2.59 -7.71 -9.13
C MET A 17 3.01 -8.85 -8.19
N LEU A 18 2.63 -10.10 -8.51
CA LEU A 18 3.04 -11.25 -7.71
C LEU A 18 4.56 -11.44 -7.69
N GLN A 19 5.25 -11.22 -8.82
CA GLN A 19 6.70 -11.31 -8.88
C GLN A 19 7.35 -10.18 -8.06
N ALA A 20 6.86 -8.95 -8.18
CA ALA A 20 7.35 -7.81 -7.40
C ALA A 20 7.17 -8.04 -5.89
N MET A 21 6.02 -8.56 -5.47
CA MET A 21 5.77 -8.93 -4.06
C MET A 21 6.72 -10.02 -3.57
N HIS A 22 7.01 -11.02 -4.41
CA HIS A 22 7.91 -12.11 -4.06
C HIS A 22 9.37 -11.64 -3.91
N ASP A 23 9.80 -10.69 -4.75
CA ASP A 23 11.18 -10.23 -4.81
C ASP A 23 11.45 -8.99 -3.93
N ALA A 24 10.41 -8.45 -3.27
CA ALA A 24 10.51 -7.26 -2.43
C ALA A 24 11.48 -7.46 -1.25
N GLU A 25 12.30 -6.44 -0.99
CA GLU A 25 13.11 -6.38 0.23
C GLU A 25 12.23 -5.91 1.39
N VAL A 26 12.18 -6.70 2.46
CA VAL A 26 11.27 -6.47 3.60
C VAL A 26 12.04 -6.37 4.90
N GLY A 27 11.40 -5.77 5.90
CA GLY A 27 11.95 -5.58 7.24
C GLY A 27 10.88 -5.58 8.32
N ASP A 28 11.18 -4.94 9.45
CA ASP A 28 10.19 -4.70 10.50
C ASP A 28 9.75 -3.24 10.45
N ASP A 29 8.55 -3.02 9.91
CA ASP A 29 7.98 -1.69 9.73
C ASP A 29 7.70 -0.95 11.06
N VAL A 30 7.51 -1.68 12.17
CA VAL A 30 7.36 -1.05 13.49
C VAL A 30 8.66 -0.36 13.93
N PHE A 31 9.81 -0.88 13.50
CA PHE A 31 11.11 -0.25 13.71
C PHE A 31 11.51 0.72 12.59
N GLY A 32 10.74 0.80 11.51
CA GLY A 32 11.02 1.64 10.35
C GLY A 32 12.14 1.10 9.47
N ASP A 33 12.34 -0.22 9.43
CA ASP A 33 13.43 -0.88 8.71
C ASP A 33 12.93 -1.69 7.49
N ASP A 34 11.68 -1.51 7.04
CA ASP A 34 11.14 -2.14 5.82
C ASP A 34 11.37 -1.25 4.58
N PRO A 35 12.32 -1.59 3.68
CA PRO A 35 12.68 -0.71 2.57
C PRO A 35 11.54 -0.51 1.57
N THR A 36 10.75 -1.56 1.32
CA THR A 36 9.65 -1.49 0.34
C THR A 36 8.52 -0.60 0.84
N VAL A 37 8.23 -0.62 2.15
CA VAL A 37 7.24 0.30 2.74
C VAL A 37 7.73 1.74 2.67
N ILE A 38 8.98 2.00 3.01
CA ILE A 38 9.60 3.34 2.94
C ILE A 38 9.52 3.91 1.52
N ASP A 39 9.88 3.11 0.52
CA ASP A 39 9.84 3.52 -0.88
C ASP A 39 8.41 3.87 -1.32
N LEU A 40 7.42 3.04 -0.97
CA LEU A 40 6.01 3.30 -1.27
C LEU A 40 5.50 4.60 -0.65
N GLU A 41 5.85 4.86 0.61
CA GLU A 41 5.45 6.07 1.33
C GLU A 41 6.14 7.31 0.77
N SER A 42 7.44 7.22 0.47
CA SER A 42 8.21 8.30 -0.15
C SER A 42 7.66 8.66 -1.53
N GLU A 43 7.42 7.67 -2.39
CA GLU A 43 6.82 7.89 -3.72
C GLU A 43 5.42 8.50 -3.60
N SER A 44 4.60 8.02 -2.66
CA SER A 44 3.26 8.57 -2.40
C SER A 44 3.32 10.03 -1.94
N ALA A 45 4.22 10.36 -1.01
CA ALA A 45 4.40 11.73 -0.51
C ALA A 45 4.83 12.67 -1.65
N GLU A 46 5.78 12.24 -2.48
CA GLU A 46 6.22 12.99 -3.66
C GLU A 46 5.09 13.19 -4.67
N MET A 47 4.38 12.11 -5.02
CA MET A 47 3.29 12.14 -6.00
C MET A 47 2.18 13.13 -5.62
N PHE A 48 1.86 13.23 -4.32
CA PHE A 48 0.81 14.13 -3.82
C PHE A 48 1.33 15.49 -3.31
N GLY A 49 2.63 15.76 -3.41
CA GLY A 49 3.27 16.99 -2.93
C GLY A 49 3.06 17.22 -1.43
N LYS A 50 3.24 16.17 -0.63
CA LYS A 50 3.11 16.16 0.83
C LYS A 50 4.45 15.90 1.50
N GLU A 51 4.55 16.26 2.78
CA GLU A 51 5.78 16.07 3.56
C GLU A 51 6.02 14.61 3.92
N ALA A 52 4.95 13.82 4.08
CA ALA A 52 5.01 12.40 4.43
C ALA A 52 3.75 11.65 3.95
N ALA A 53 3.83 10.33 3.91
CA ALA A 53 2.72 9.40 3.72
C ALA A 53 2.80 8.26 4.76
N LEU A 54 1.74 7.45 4.86
CA LEU A 54 1.71 6.28 5.74
C LEU A 54 0.92 5.14 5.09
N PHE A 55 1.51 3.95 5.01
CA PHE A 55 0.86 2.74 4.51
C PHE A 55 -0.04 2.12 5.58
N LEU A 56 -1.28 1.78 5.20
CA LEU A 56 -2.26 1.23 6.13
C LEU A 56 -3.01 0.05 5.50
N PRO A 57 -3.43 -0.96 6.29
CA PRO A 57 -4.10 -2.16 5.78
C PRO A 57 -5.41 -1.92 5.02
N SER A 58 -6.09 -0.79 5.24
CA SER A 58 -7.36 -0.49 4.59
C SER A 58 -7.67 1.00 4.52
N GLY A 59 -8.53 1.39 3.57
CA GLY A 59 -9.09 2.74 3.52
C GLY A 59 -9.94 3.12 4.75
N THR A 60 -10.57 2.14 5.41
CA THR A 60 -11.30 2.39 6.66
C THR A 60 -10.35 2.79 7.79
N GLN A 61 -9.24 2.08 7.96
CA GLN A 61 -8.22 2.43 8.96
C GLN A 61 -7.53 3.75 8.61
N SER A 62 -7.25 4.01 7.33
CA SER A 62 -6.71 5.28 6.87
C SER A 62 -7.58 6.48 7.26
N ASN A 63 -8.88 6.42 6.96
CA ASN A 63 -9.80 7.47 7.37
C ASN A 63 -9.92 7.59 8.90
N LEU A 64 -9.96 6.48 9.63
CA LEU A 64 -10.04 6.52 11.09
C LEU A 64 -8.79 7.16 11.71
N ALA A 65 -7.59 6.78 11.26
CA ALA A 65 -6.34 7.36 11.72
C ALA A 65 -6.33 8.87 11.46
N ALA A 66 -6.69 9.31 10.25
CA ALA A 66 -6.75 10.72 9.88
C ALA A 66 -7.77 11.55 10.71
N LEU A 67 -8.77 10.92 11.32
CA LEU A 67 -9.70 11.59 12.23
C LEU A 67 -9.18 11.71 13.66
N LEU A 68 -8.22 10.87 14.04
CA LEU A 68 -7.67 10.78 15.40
C LEU A 68 -6.34 11.52 15.56
N THR A 69 -5.67 11.88 14.46
CA THR A 69 -4.38 12.57 14.41
C THR A 69 -4.55 13.98 13.88
#